data_AF-A0A317UB34-F1
#
_entry.id   AF-A0A317UB34-F1
#
_cell.length_a   1.000
_cell.length_b   1.000
_cell.length_c   1.000
_cell.angle_alpha   90.00
_cell.angle_beta   90.00
_cell.angle_gamma   90.00
#
_symmetry.space_group_name_H-M   'P 1'
#
loop_
_entity.id
_entity.type
_entity.pdbx_description
1 polymer ?
#
loop_
_entity_poly.entity_id
_entity_poly.type
_entity_poly.pdbx_seq_one_letter_code
_entity_poly.pdbx_strand_id
1 'polypeptide(L)'
;MLKKFRMMLAGAIAAVVVISGSNVGWMQQTEVQAATDLSQVPGYTGSPYTVVNDNEPNFAKSDFTTDAFEDYGDLDSLGRCGVAYANICKELMPTEKRGRIGMVKPSGWHTVKYPDIIKDRYLYNRCHLIGFQLAGENANEKNLITGTRYLNVEGMLPFEDEVADYVKETGNHVLYRVTPVFDGDNLVASGVQMEAESVEDSGAGVKFNVYCYNVQPGIGIDYATGDSWVDQESVVDGEPDVGGNADTSSASGVSGNSSGATEQTEYVINTNTGKFHKPSCNSVKKMKTKNKKEYTGSREELISEGYEPCGSCRP
;
A
#
# COMPACT_ATOMS: atom_id res chain seq x y z
N MET A 1 67.24 37.62 -24.50
CA MET A 1 66.18 36.60 -24.63
C MET A 1 65.34 36.61 -23.36
N LEU A 2 64.02 36.71 -23.55
CA LEU A 2 62.90 36.60 -22.61
C LEU A 2 63.07 35.48 -21.56
N LYS A 3 62.42 35.44 -20.39
CA LYS A 3 61.66 36.38 -19.54
C LYS A 3 61.45 35.63 -18.21
N LYS A 4 61.39 36.37 -17.10
CA LYS A 4 61.13 35.91 -15.73
C LYS A 4 59.66 35.50 -15.50
N PHE A 5 59.49 34.47 -14.66
CA PHE A 5 58.68 34.42 -13.43
C PHE A 5 57.29 35.10 -13.31
N ARG A 6 56.35 34.28 -12.80
CA ARG A 6 55.22 34.53 -11.85
C ARG A 6 53.83 34.98 -12.34
N MET A 7 52.86 34.24 -11.75
CA MET A 7 51.47 34.56 -11.41
C MET A 7 50.47 34.80 -12.55
N MET A 8 49.40 34.00 -12.58
CA MET A 8 48.04 34.55 -12.49
C MET A 8 47.04 33.52 -11.97
N LEU A 9 46.35 33.94 -10.91
CA LEU A 9 45.06 33.46 -10.43
C LEU A 9 44.01 33.69 -11.52
N ALA A 10 43.21 32.70 -11.86
CA ALA A 10 41.94 32.87 -12.56
C ALA A 10 41.00 31.84 -11.92
N GLY A 11 39.94 32.21 -11.20
CA GLY A 11 38.98 33.25 -11.53
C GLY A 11 37.72 32.50 -11.94
N ALA A 12 36.87 32.22 -10.96
CA ALA A 12 35.59 31.56 -11.14
C ALA A 12 34.73 32.33 -12.15
N ILE A 13 34.31 31.65 -13.22
CA ILE A 13 33.25 32.14 -14.11
C ILE A 13 32.04 31.24 -13.85
N ALA A 14 31.11 31.77 -13.05
CA ALA A 14 29.76 31.26 -12.97
C ALA A 14 29.09 31.45 -14.33
N ALA A 15 28.88 30.36 -15.06
CA ALA A 15 28.02 30.37 -16.23
C ALA A 15 26.57 30.33 -15.76
N VAL A 16 25.92 31.49 -15.73
CA VAL A 16 24.45 31.59 -15.63
C VAL A 16 23.90 31.14 -16.98
N VAL A 17 23.46 29.90 -17.05
CA VAL A 17 22.68 29.39 -18.17
C VAL A 17 21.21 29.68 -17.88
N VAL A 18 20.72 30.76 -18.47
CA VAL A 18 19.29 31.06 -18.54
C VAL A 18 18.67 30.09 -19.56
N ILE A 19 18.02 29.03 -19.07
CA ILE A 19 17.13 28.21 -19.90
C ILE A 19 15.72 28.75 -19.69
N SER A 20 15.31 29.60 -20.61
CA SER A 20 13.92 29.83 -20.92
C SER A 20 13.32 28.57 -21.56
N GLY A 21 12.20 28.09 -21.03
CA GLY A 21 11.27 27.28 -21.81
C GLY A 21 10.83 25.97 -21.15
N SER A 22 9.51 25.86 -21.06
CA SER A 22 8.71 24.63 -20.97
C SER A 22 8.43 24.13 -19.55
N ASN A 23 7.22 24.48 -19.08
CA ASN A 23 6.50 23.77 -18.02
C ASN A 23 6.35 22.30 -18.40
N VAL A 24 7.34 21.48 -18.03
CA VAL A 24 7.15 20.05 -17.88
C VAL A 24 6.57 19.88 -16.48
N GLY A 25 5.31 19.44 -16.41
CA GLY A 25 4.64 19.15 -15.16
C GLY A 25 5.48 18.13 -14.41
N TRP A 26 6.08 18.55 -13.29
CA TRP A 26 6.67 17.66 -12.33
C TRP A 26 5.55 16.75 -11.85
N MET A 27 5.59 15.46 -12.22
CA MET A 27 4.84 14.45 -11.49
C MET A 27 5.28 14.59 -10.04
N GLN A 28 4.36 14.96 -9.16
CA GLN A 28 4.59 14.86 -7.72
C GLN A 28 4.90 13.40 -7.44
N GLN A 29 6.17 13.11 -7.23
CA GLN A 29 6.64 11.85 -6.72
C GLN A 29 6.10 11.77 -5.30
N THR A 30 5.00 11.03 -5.11
CA THR A 30 4.49 10.73 -3.78
C THR A 30 5.63 10.11 -3.00
N GLU A 31 6.11 10.78 -1.94
CA GLU A 31 7.15 10.22 -1.08
C GLU A 31 6.59 8.96 -0.44
N VAL A 32 6.98 7.80 -0.98
CA VAL A 32 6.70 6.52 -0.36
C VAL A 32 7.51 6.50 0.94
N GLN A 33 6.84 6.63 2.09
CA GLN A 33 7.51 6.46 3.39
C GLN A 33 8.27 5.14 3.38
N ALA A 34 9.51 5.13 3.86
CA ALA A 34 10.33 3.94 3.96
C ALA A 34 10.28 3.37 5.39
N ALA A 35 10.10 2.06 5.50
CA ALA A 35 10.18 1.32 6.76
C ALA A 35 11.54 0.63 6.87
N THR A 36 12.16 0.64 8.04
CA THR A 36 13.44 -0.07 8.25
C THR A 36 13.26 -1.59 8.23
N ASP A 37 12.15 -2.08 8.76
CA ASP A 37 11.76 -3.49 8.75
C ASP A 37 10.23 -3.62 8.79
N LEU A 38 9.72 -4.85 8.68
CA LEU A 38 8.27 -5.11 8.64
C LEU A 38 7.50 -4.65 9.89
N SER A 39 8.13 -4.57 11.06
CA SER A 39 7.48 -4.08 12.29
C SER A 39 7.27 -2.56 12.28
N GLN A 40 7.97 -1.85 11.39
CA GLN A 40 7.92 -0.39 11.25
C GLN A 40 7.14 0.05 10.01
N VAL A 41 6.46 -0.88 9.32
CA VAL A 41 5.58 -0.55 8.19
C VAL A 41 4.48 0.40 8.70
N PRO A 42 4.38 1.63 8.13
CA PRO A 42 3.35 2.56 8.55
C PRO A 42 1.96 2.06 8.17
N GLY A 43 0.93 2.64 8.80
CA GLY A 43 -0.44 2.45 8.30
C GLY A 43 -0.57 2.95 6.87
N TYR A 44 -1.54 2.41 6.12
CA TYR A 44 -1.82 2.84 4.75
C TYR A 44 -2.19 4.33 4.68
N THR A 45 -1.48 5.08 3.82
CA THR A 45 -1.66 6.54 3.64
C THR A 45 -2.08 6.92 2.21
N GLY A 46 -2.47 5.94 1.37
CA GLY A 46 -2.87 6.18 -0.02
C GLY A 46 -1.94 5.58 -1.08
N SER A 47 -0.76 5.09 -0.68
CA SER A 47 0.17 4.37 -1.58
C SER A 47 -0.08 2.86 -1.51
N PRO A 48 -0.13 2.13 -2.64
CA PRO A 48 -0.39 0.69 -2.66
C PRO A 48 0.73 -0.14 -2.00
N TYR A 49 1.93 0.44 -1.88
CA TYR A 49 3.07 -0.18 -1.21
C TYR A 49 3.93 0.85 -0.46
N THR A 50 4.83 0.34 0.38
CA THR A 50 5.92 1.07 1.04
C THR A 50 7.25 0.36 0.79
N VAL A 51 8.34 1.12 0.69
CA VAL A 51 9.69 0.56 0.59
C VAL A 51 10.13 0.07 1.96
N VAL A 52 10.77 -1.10 2.00
CA VAL A 52 11.30 -1.72 3.21
C VAL A 52 12.82 -1.84 3.09
N ASN A 53 13.54 -1.61 4.19
CA ASN A 53 14.98 -1.83 4.30
C ASN A 53 15.77 -1.12 3.16
N ASP A 54 15.49 0.16 2.91
CA ASP A 54 16.14 0.93 1.83
C ASP A 54 16.05 0.26 0.43
N ASN A 55 14.99 -0.52 0.20
CA ASN A 55 14.75 -1.32 -1.00
C ASN A 55 15.75 -2.47 -1.20
N GLU A 56 16.49 -2.83 -0.16
CA GLU A 56 17.47 -3.92 -0.15
C GLU A 56 16.81 -5.23 0.31
N PRO A 57 16.75 -6.27 -0.55
CA PRO A 57 16.23 -7.57 -0.16
C PRO A 57 17.20 -8.30 0.78
N ASN A 58 16.67 -9.18 1.63
CA ASN A 58 17.44 -9.87 2.66
C ASN A 58 17.69 -11.33 2.26
N PHE A 59 18.37 -11.54 1.14
CA PHE A 59 18.81 -12.86 0.68
C PHE A 59 20.20 -13.20 1.26
N ALA A 60 20.38 -14.46 1.69
CA ALA A 60 21.71 -14.92 2.04
C ALA A 60 22.54 -15.13 0.77
N LYS A 61 23.85 -14.90 0.83
CA LYS A 61 24.73 -15.13 -0.34
C LYS A 61 24.67 -16.56 -0.89
N SER A 62 24.34 -17.53 -0.03
CA SER A 62 24.16 -18.94 -0.41
C SER A 62 22.91 -19.21 -1.23
N ASP A 63 21.96 -18.28 -1.23
CA ASP A 63 20.67 -18.43 -1.90
C ASP A 63 20.78 -18.16 -3.40
N PHE A 64 21.79 -17.41 -3.83
CA PHE A 64 22.01 -17.05 -5.22
C PHE A 64 22.49 -18.27 -6.02
N THR A 65 21.67 -18.67 -6.99
CA THR A 65 21.91 -19.79 -7.89
C THR A 65 21.30 -19.48 -9.26
N THR A 66 21.72 -20.21 -10.29
CA THR A 66 21.06 -20.23 -11.61
C THR A 66 20.22 -21.48 -11.81
N ASP A 67 20.04 -22.30 -10.78
CA ASP A 67 19.13 -23.43 -10.84
C ASP A 67 17.69 -22.93 -10.69
N ALA A 68 16.81 -23.39 -11.57
CA ALA A 68 15.38 -23.11 -11.48
C ALA A 68 14.78 -23.85 -10.28
N PHE A 69 14.04 -23.13 -9.43
CA PHE A 69 13.28 -23.74 -8.34
C PHE A 69 12.06 -22.92 -7.96
N GLU A 70 11.10 -23.61 -7.36
CA GLU A 70 9.96 -23.05 -6.66
C GLU A 70 9.82 -23.78 -5.32
N ASP A 71 9.58 -23.02 -4.25
CA ASP A 71 9.30 -23.53 -2.92
C ASP A 71 8.08 -22.78 -2.36
N TYR A 72 7.08 -23.54 -1.95
CA TYR A 72 5.83 -23.03 -1.40
C TYR A 72 5.65 -23.57 0.01
N GLY A 73 5.78 -22.67 0.98
CA GLY A 73 5.65 -22.99 2.40
C GLY A 73 4.33 -23.68 2.71
N ASP A 74 4.37 -24.62 3.64
CA ASP A 74 3.17 -25.28 4.14
C ASP A 74 2.18 -24.26 4.71
N LEU A 75 0.89 -24.60 4.59
CA LEU A 75 -0.14 -23.86 5.30
C LEU A 75 0.09 -24.00 6.81
N ASP A 76 -0.07 -22.92 7.56
CA ASP A 76 0.02 -22.98 9.01
C ASP A 76 -1.21 -23.64 9.64
N SER A 77 -1.26 -23.71 10.98
CA SER A 77 -2.37 -24.35 11.71
C SER A 77 -3.73 -23.66 11.53
N LEU A 78 -3.75 -22.42 11.02
CA LEU A 78 -4.97 -21.66 10.69
C LEU A 78 -5.32 -21.76 9.19
N GLY A 79 -4.56 -22.54 8.42
CA GLY A 79 -4.73 -22.71 6.98
C GLY A 79 -4.22 -21.52 6.17
N ARG A 80 -3.32 -20.70 6.73
CA ARG A 80 -2.77 -19.51 6.09
C ARG A 80 -1.53 -19.88 5.28
N CYS A 81 -1.34 -19.25 4.12
CA CYS A 81 -0.14 -19.48 3.30
C CYS A 81 1.12 -19.05 4.04
N GLY A 82 2.16 -19.87 3.91
CA GLY A 82 3.53 -19.51 4.27
C GLY A 82 4.22 -18.69 3.18
N VAL A 83 5.54 -18.59 3.28
CA VAL A 83 6.40 -17.93 2.30
C VAL A 83 6.37 -18.68 0.96
N ALA A 84 6.30 -17.94 -0.14
CA ALA A 84 6.57 -18.46 -1.47
C ALA A 84 7.93 -17.93 -1.95
N TYR A 85 8.78 -18.82 -2.45
CA TYR A 85 10.16 -18.52 -2.77
C TYR A 85 10.59 -19.22 -4.05
N ALA A 86 11.21 -18.51 -4.99
CA ALA A 86 11.59 -19.08 -6.26
C ALA A 86 12.80 -18.37 -6.86
N ASN A 87 13.44 -19.05 -7.81
CA ASN A 87 14.41 -18.43 -8.70
C ASN A 87 13.78 -18.30 -10.09
N ILE A 88 13.08 -17.19 -10.31
CA ILE A 88 12.26 -16.96 -11.49
C ILE A 88 13.13 -16.91 -12.73
N CYS A 89 12.79 -17.73 -13.72
CA CYS A 89 13.49 -17.81 -14.99
C CYS A 89 12.54 -18.27 -16.10
N LYS A 90 13.03 -18.30 -17.34
CA LYS A 90 12.24 -18.73 -18.51
C LYS A 90 11.71 -20.16 -18.40
N GLU A 91 12.37 -21.03 -17.65
CA GLU A 91 11.95 -22.43 -17.47
C GLU A 91 10.69 -22.55 -16.62
N LEU A 92 10.49 -21.66 -15.65
CA LEU A 92 9.32 -21.64 -14.77
C LEU A 92 8.12 -20.92 -15.41
N MET A 93 8.37 -20.00 -16.36
CA MET A 93 7.30 -19.24 -16.99
C MET A 93 6.30 -20.12 -17.74
N PRO A 94 5.00 -19.78 -17.71
CA PRO A 94 3.96 -20.61 -18.31
C PRO A 94 4.11 -20.73 -19.83
N THR A 95 4.01 -21.97 -20.32
CA THR A 95 3.88 -22.26 -21.76
C THR A 95 2.42 -22.43 -22.20
N GLU A 96 1.50 -22.49 -21.24
CA GLU A 96 0.06 -22.69 -21.45
C GLU A 96 -0.76 -21.51 -20.92
N LYS A 97 -2.06 -21.49 -21.25
CA LYS A 97 -2.99 -20.48 -20.73
C LYS A 97 -3.35 -20.79 -19.27
N ARG A 98 -3.51 -19.74 -18.46
CA ARG A 98 -3.97 -19.84 -17.07
C ARG A 98 -5.29 -20.63 -16.98
N GLY A 99 -5.29 -21.63 -16.11
CA GLY A 99 -6.42 -22.46 -15.76
C GLY A 99 -7.34 -21.81 -14.72
N ARG A 100 -8.36 -22.57 -14.31
CA ARG A 100 -9.34 -22.12 -13.31
C ARG A 100 -8.81 -22.34 -11.91
N ILE A 101 -8.97 -21.33 -11.04
CA ILE A 101 -8.56 -21.38 -9.62
C ILE A 101 -9.73 -21.20 -8.64
N GLY A 102 -10.96 -21.04 -9.15
CA GLY A 102 -12.14 -20.69 -8.36
C GLY A 102 -12.55 -21.70 -7.28
N MET A 103 -11.99 -22.90 -7.29
CA MET A 103 -12.21 -23.94 -6.27
C MET A 103 -11.47 -23.65 -4.96
N VAL A 104 -10.32 -22.96 -5.03
CA VAL A 104 -9.50 -22.66 -3.86
C VAL A 104 -10.20 -21.61 -3.01
N LYS A 105 -10.17 -21.77 -1.70
CA LYS A 105 -10.71 -20.81 -0.73
C LYS A 105 -9.65 -20.62 0.36
N PRO A 106 -8.78 -19.61 0.22
CA PRO A 106 -7.76 -19.32 1.21
C PRO A 106 -8.36 -18.99 2.58
N SER A 107 -7.51 -18.90 3.61
CA SER A 107 -7.91 -18.41 4.93
C SER A 107 -8.65 -17.06 4.82
N GLY A 108 -9.72 -16.90 5.60
CA GLY A 108 -10.54 -15.68 5.61
C GLY A 108 -11.33 -15.40 4.32
N TRP A 109 -11.47 -16.38 3.43
CA TRP A 109 -12.11 -16.16 2.12
C TRP A 109 -13.61 -15.84 2.21
N HIS A 110 -14.00 -14.71 1.62
CA HIS A 110 -15.39 -14.34 1.35
C HIS A 110 -15.62 -14.03 -0.13
N THR A 111 -16.82 -14.33 -0.63
CA THR A 111 -17.24 -13.87 -1.96
C THR A 111 -18.18 -12.68 -1.81
N VAL A 112 -17.60 -11.49 -1.74
CA VAL A 112 -18.29 -10.22 -1.52
C VAL A 112 -18.10 -9.26 -2.69
N LYS A 113 -19.09 -8.40 -2.93
CA LYS A 113 -19.10 -7.45 -4.04
C LYS A 113 -19.40 -6.02 -3.60
N TYR A 114 -18.71 -5.06 -4.20
CA TYR A 114 -18.94 -3.62 -4.07
C TYR A 114 -18.97 -2.99 -5.47
N PRO A 115 -20.10 -3.12 -6.20
CA PRO A 115 -20.17 -2.71 -7.60
C PRO A 115 -19.98 -1.21 -7.84
N ASP A 116 -20.24 -0.38 -6.84
CA ASP A 116 -20.15 1.08 -6.92
C ASP A 116 -18.76 1.61 -6.56
N ILE A 117 -17.88 0.76 -6.00
CA ILE A 117 -16.53 1.14 -5.53
C ILE A 117 -15.45 0.42 -6.34
N ILE A 118 -15.70 -0.84 -6.71
CA ILE A 118 -14.70 -1.71 -7.36
C ILE A 118 -15.14 -2.02 -8.79
N LYS A 119 -14.29 -1.68 -9.76
CA LYS A 119 -14.58 -1.77 -11.21
C LYS A 119 -15.02 -3.17 -11.67
N ASP A 120 -14.41 -4.23 -11.18
CA ASP A 120 -14.77 -5.63 -11.46
C ASP A 120 -15.70 -6.24 -10.41
N ARG A 121 -16.18 -5.40 -9.50
CA ARG A 121 -17.20 -5.63 -8.46
C ARG A 121 -16.76 -6.52 -7.30
N TYR A 122 -15.71 -7.34 -7.39
CA TYR A 122 -15.32 -8.26 -6.31
C TYR A 122 -14.23 -7.64 -5.44
N LEU A 123 -14.38 -7.73 -4.11
CA LEU A 123 -13.33 -7.28 -3.20
C LEU A 123 -12.10 -8.18 -3.27
N TYR A 124 -12.30 -9.47 -3.00
CA TYR A 124 -11.22 -10.42 -2.88
C TYR A 124 -10.96 -11.17 -4.18
N ASN A 125 -9.68 -11.20 -4.53
CA ASN A 125 -9.08 -12.09 -5.50
C ASN A 125 -8.41 -13.26 -4.78
N ARG A 126 -8.32 -14.39 -5.47
CA ARG A 126 -7.35 -15.44 -5.13
C ARG A 126 -6.00 -14.93 -5.61
N CYS A 127 -5.36 -14.17 -4.74
CA CYS A 127 -4.15 -13.44 -5.05
C CYS A 127 -2.97 -14.41 -4.97
N HIS A 128 -2.26 -14.54 -6.07
CA HIS A 128 -1.07 -15.38 -6.16
C HIS A 128 0.07 -14.73 -5.36
N LEU A 129 0.83 -15.51 -4.58
CA LEU A 129 2.07 -14.99 -3.98
C LEU A 129 3.17 -14.90 -5.04
N ILE A 130 3.32 -15.94 -5.84
CA ILE A 130 4.08 -15.92 -7.09
C ILE A 130 3.10 -15.99 -8.24
N GLY A 131 2.98 -14.89 -8.99
CA GLY A 131 2.06 -14.74 -10.10
C GLY A 131 2.20 -15.83 -11.16
N PHE A 132 1.07 -16.26 -11.75
CA PHE A 132 1.05 -17.26 -12.83
C PHE A 132 2.02 -16.92 -13.97
N GLN A 133 2.22 -15.63 -14.27
CA GLN A 133 3.13 -15.21 -15.34
C GLN A 133 4.61 -15.50 -15.05
N LEU A 134 4.96 -15.69 -13.77
CA LEU A 134 6.33 -15.94 -13.33
C LEU A 134 6.65 -17.44 -13.25
N ALA A 135 5.69 -18.24 -12.77
CA ALA A 135 5.93 -19.65 -12.43
C ALA A 135 4.87 -20.65 -12.93
N GLY A 136 3.85 -20.20 -13.66
CA GLY A 136 2.85 -21.08 -14.28
C GLY A 136 1.89 -21.81 -13.31
N GLU A 137 2.00 -21.57 -12.01
CA GLU A 137 1.16 -22.22 -11.01
C GLU A 137 -0.30 -21.75 -11.05
N ASN A 138 -1.22 -22.72 -11.08
CA ASN A 138 -2.66 -22.45 -11.13
C ASN A 138 -3.30 -22.50 -9.74
N ALA A 139 -3.94 -23.62 -9.38
CA ALA A 139 -4.75 -23.77 -8.18
C ALA A 139 -3.95 -24.33 -7.00
N ASN A 140 -2.70 -23.88 -6.83
CA ASN A 140 -1.86 -24.27 -5.70
C ASN A 140 -2.34 -23.56 -4.43
N GLU A 141 -2.90 -24.32 -3.49
CA GLU A 141 -3.46 -23.79 -2.25
C GLU A 141 -2.41 -23.12 -1.35
N LYS A 142 -1.13 -23.43 -1.52
CA LYS A 142 0.00 -22.81 -0.81
C LYS A 142 0.48 -21.50 -1.43
N ASN A 143 -0.07 -21.12 -2.59
CA ASN A 143 0.33 -19.95 -3.36
C ASN A 143 -0.83 -18.95 -3.54
N LEU A 144 -1.93 -19.11 -2.79
CA LEU A 144 -3.13 -18.29 -2.97
C LEU A 144 -3.63 -17.74 -1.64
N ILE A 145 -3.62 -16.42 -1.49
CA ILE A 145 -4.18 -15.73 -0.32
C ILE A 145 -5.50 -15.01 -0.67
N THR A 146 -6.27 -14.68 0.38
CA THR A 146 -7.38 -13.72 0.29
C THR A 146 -6.79 -12.32 0.16
N GLY A 147 -6.55 -11.87 -1.06
CA GLY A 147 -6.00 -10.55 -1.36
C GLY A 147 -7.06 -9.65 -1.99
N THR A 148 -7.06 -8.34 -1.69
CA THR A 148 -7.96 -7.40 -2.35
C THR A 148 -7.63 -7.26 -3.83
N ARG A 149 -8.59 -6.74 -4.61
CA ARG A 149 -8.35 -6.35 -6.00
C ARG A 149 -7.21 -5.33 -6.10
N TYR A 150 -7.19 -4.36 -5.18
CA TYR A 150 -6.19 -3.31 -5.13
C TYR A 150 -4.79 -3.86 -4.83
N LEU A 151 -4.62 -4.73 -3.84
CA LEU A 151 -3.35 -5.43 -3.60
C LEU A 151 -2.88 -6.15 -4.86
N ASN A 152 -3.76 -6.94 -5.47
CA ASN A 152 -3.39 -7.79 -6.60
C ASN A 152 -2.99 -7.00 -7.85
N VAL A 153 -3.46 -5.77 -8.04
CA VAL A 153 -3.28 -5.03 -9.32
C VAL A 153 -2.46 -3.76 -9.15
N GLU A 154 -2.70 -3.00 -8.11
CA GLU A 154 -1.97 -1.76 -7.85
C GLU A 154 -0.76 -2.01 -6.94
N GLY A 155 -0.84 -3.03 -6.06
CA GLY A 155 0.25 -3.41 -5.15
C GLY A 155 1.29 -4.30 -5.81
N MET A 156 0.91 -5.52 -6.21
CA MET A 156 1.86 -6.57 -6.61
C MET A 156 2.23 -6.53 -8.10
N LEU A 157 1.24 -6.38 -8.99
CA LEU A 157 1.42 -6.54 -10.44
C LEU A 157 2.57 -5.70 -11.04
N PRO A 158 2.81 -4.43 -10.64
CA PRO A 158 3.92 -3.67 -11.20
C PRO A 158 5.29 -4.32 -10.96
N PHE A 159 5.50 -4.92 -9.78
CA PHE A 159 6.74 -5.62 -9.43
C PHE A 159 6.82 -6.97 -10.13
N GLU A 160 5.70 -7.67 -10.27
CA GLU A 160 5.64 -8.92 -11.05
C GLU A 160 5.98 -8.67 -12.53
N ASP A 161 5.49 -7.58 -13.11
CA ASP A 161 5.77 -7.20 -14.49
C ASP A 161 7.25 -6.82 -14.68
N GLU A 162 7.86 -6.09 -13.73
CA GLU A 162 9.30 -5.79 -13.74
C GLU A 162 10.16 -7.06 -13.77
N VAL A 163 9.86 -8.03 -12.89
CA VAL A 163 10.55 -9.33 -12.85
C VAL A 163 10.33 -10.10 -14.15
N ALA A 164 9.08 -10.15 -14.63
CA ALA A 164 8.72 -10.91 -15.82
C ALA A 164 9.41 -10.36 -17.07
N ASP A 165 9.45 -9.04 -17.22
CA ASP A 165 10.06 -8.39 -18.37
C ASP A 165 11.57 -8.57 -18.36
N TYR A 166 12.24 -8.38 -17.21
CA TYR A 166 13.66 -8.66 -17.07
C TYR A 166 14.02 -10.09 -17.51
N VAL A 167 13.31 -11.09 -16.98
CA VAL A 167 13.58 -12.50 -17.31
C VAL A 167 13.31 -12.79 -18.79
N LYS A 168 12.25 -12.23 -19.39
CA LYS A 168 11.93 -12.42 -20.82
C LYS A 168 13.02 -11.82 -21.72
N GLU A 169 13.45 -10.60 -21.42
CA GLU A 169 14.41 -9.84 -22.22
C GLU A 169 15.82 -10.43 -22.16
N THR A 170 16.26 -10.81 -20.95
CA THR A 170 17.64 -11.24 -20.72
C THR A 170 17.81 -12.75 -20.78
N GLY A 171 16.79 -13.52 -20.36
CA GLY A 171 16.92 -14.94 -20.08
C GLY A 171 17.63 -15.27 -18.76
N ASN A 172 17.90 -14.26 -17.93
CA ASN A 172 18.54 -14.39 -16.62
C ASN A 172 17.55 -14.85 -15.54
N HIS A 173 18.05 -14.97 -14.31
CA HIS A 173 17.31 -15.39 -13.12
C HIS A 173 17.04 -14.23 -12.17
N VAL A 174 15.91 -14.29 -11.46
CA VAL A 174 15.57 -13.38 -10.37
C VAL A 174 15.21 -14.19 -9.14
N LEU A 175 16.02 -14.05 -8.10
CA LEU A 175 15.70 -14.61 -6.79
C LEU A 175 14.54 -13.82 -6.20
N TYR A 176 13.43 -14.49 -5.91
CA TYR A 176 12.14 -13.86 -5.66
C TYR A 176 11.44 -14.48 -4.47
N ARG A 177 11.04 -13.67 -3.49
CA ARG A 177 10.36 -14.12 -2.27
C ARG A 177 9.15 -13.25 -1.97
N VAL A 178 8.03 -13.89 -1.69
CA VAL A 178 6.81 -13.22 -1.24
C VAL A 178 6.36 -13.80 0.09
N THR A 179 6.29 -12.95 1.11
CA THR A 179 5.95 -13.32 2.49
C THR A 179 4.65 -12.65 2.89
N PRO A 180 3.54 -13.41 3.06
CA PRO A 180 2.33 -12.88 3.67
C PRO A 180 2.58 -12.44 5.11
N VAL A 181 2.10 -11.25 5.47
CA VAL A 181 2.21 -10.73 6.83
C VAL A 181 0.84 -10.79 7.52
N PHE A 182 0.78 -11.46 8.66
CA PHE A 182 -0.44 -11.57 9.46
C PHE A 182 -0.21 -10.97 10.85
N ASP A 183 -1.19 -10.19 11.32
CA ASP A 183 -1.21 -9.72 12.69
C ASP A 183 -1.84 -10.79 13.60
N GLY A 184 -1.04 -11.44 14.43
CA GLY A 184 -1.50 -12.48 15.35
C GLY A 184 -2.21 -13.63 14.64
N ASP A 185 -3.46 -13.91 15.05
CA ASP A 185 -4.28 -15.01 14.53
C ASP A 185 -5.17 -14.59 13.34
N ASN A 186 -4.93 -13.40 12.76
CA ASN A 186 -5.72 -12.93 11.62
C ASN A 186 -5.67 -13.92 10.45
N LEU A 187 -6.83 -14.18 9.85
CA LEU A 187 -6.97 -15.10 8.73
C LEU A 187 -6.67 -14.44 7.37
N VAL A 188 -6.77 -13.13 7.29
CA VAL A 188 -6.41 -12.33 6.12
C VAL A 188 -5.11 -11.59 6.42
N ALA A 189 -4.16 -11.66 5.50
CA ALA A 189 -2.89 -10.95 5.64
C ALA A 189 -3.13 -9.44 5.59
N SER A 190 -2.41 -8.66 6.39
CA SER A 190 -2.41 -7.19 6.32
C SER A 190 -1.74 -6.66 5.04
N GLY A 191 -0.94 -7.51 4.41
CA GLY A 191 -0.16 -7.22 3.21
C GLY A 191 0.80 -8.36 2.90
N VAL A 192 1.65 -8.15 1.91
CA VAL A 192 2.75 -9.07 1.56
C VAL A 192 4.05 -8.28 1.45
N GLN A 193 5.13 -8.83 1.98
CA GLN A 193 6.48 -8.38 1.61
C GLN A 193 6.86 -9.05 0.29
N MET A 194 7.40 -8.28 -0.66
CA MET A 194 7.96 -8.78 -1.91
C MET A 194 9.43 -8.38 -1.97
N GLU A 195 10.30 -9.37 -2.18
CA GLU A 195 11.75 -9.21 -2.31
C GLU A 195 12.19 -9.81 -3.65
N ALA A 196 13.02 -9.08 -4.39
CA ALA A 196 13.58 -9.55 -5.64
C ALA A 196 15.02 -9.07 -5.84
N GLU A 197 15.88 -9.94 -6.36
CA GLU A 197 17.23 -9.57 -6.82
C GLU A 197 17.63 -10.41 -8.04
N SER A 198 18.01 -9.75 -9.14
CA SER A 198 18.53 -10.42 -10.33
C SER A 198 19.91 -11.03 -10.08
N VAL A 199 20.09 -12.29 -10.47
CA VAL A 199 21.23 -13.12 -10.04
C VAL A 199 22.50 -12.78 -10.84
N GLU A 200 22.43 -12.82 -12.17
CA GLU A 200 23.61 -12.72 -13.04
C GLU A 200 24.25 -11.34 -13.04
N ASP A 201 23.48 -10.29 -12.76
CA ASP A 201 23.95 -8.91 -12.73
C ASP A 201 23.96 -8.29 -11.33
N SER A 202 23.80 -9.11 -10.29
CA SER A 202 23.86 -8.69 -8.88
C SER A 202 22.90 -7.54 -8.54
N GLY A 203 21.65 -7.69 -8.97
CA GLY A 203 20.59 -6.71 -8.73
C GLY A 203 20.66 -5.45 -9.58
N ALA A 204 21.50 -5.40 -10.62
CA ALA A 204 21.58 -4.24 -11.50
C ALA A 204 20.33 -4.08 -12.39
N GLY A 205 19.68 -5.21 -12.73
CA GLY A 205 18.46 -5.24 -13.53
C GLY A 205 17.19 -5.12 -12.69
N VAL A 206 17.04 -5.99 -11.69
CA VAL A 206 15.90 -6.01 -10.77
C VAL A 206 16.41 -6.06 -9.34
N LYS A 207 15.98 -5.12 -8.51
CA LYS A 207 16.26 -5.14 -7.08
C LYS A 207 15.23 -4.35 -6.29
N PHE A 208 14.50 -5.02 -5.42
CA PHE A 208 13.56 -4.35 -4.53
C PHE A 208 13.26 -5.14 -3.26
N ASN A 209 12.77 -4.39 -2.27
CA ASN A 209 12.17 -4.90 -1.05
C ASN A 209 11.02 -3.95 -0.66
N VAL A 210 9.79 -4.43 -0.82
CA VAL A 210 8.58 -3.63 -0.64
C VAL A 210 7.55 -4.39 0.17
N TYR A 211 6.68 -3.64 0.86
CA TYR A 211 5.48 -4.17 1.47
C TYR A 211 4.26 -3.63 0.73
N CYS A 212 3.46 -4.53 0.16
CA CYS A 212 2.24 -4.22 -0.57
C CYS A 212 1.02 -4.40 0.35
N TYR A 213 0.21 -3.34 0.51
CA TYR A 213 -0.89 -3.32 1.47
C TYR A 213 -2.09 -4.14 0.98
N ASN A 214 -2.63 -5.03 1.83
CA ASN A 214 -3.87 -5.76 1.54
C ASN A 214 -5.12 -4.95 1.87
N VAL A 215 -5.20 -3.74 1.31
CA VAL A 215 -6.30 -2.78 1.52
C VAL A 215 -7.12 -2.63 0.26
N GLN A 216 -8.29 -2.00 0.37
CA GLN A 216 -9.07 -1.55 -0.79
C GLN A 216 -9.61 -0.15 -0.46
N PRO A 217 -9.22 0.90 -1.21
CA PRO A 217 -9.76 2.23 -0.98
C PRO A 217 -11.29 2.24 -0.92
N GLY A 218 -11.84 2.89 0.11
CA GLY A 218 -13.29 2.96 0.38
C GLY A 218 -13.90 1.73 1.06
N ILE A 219 -13.10 0.70 1.39
CA ILE A 219 -13.57 -0.54 2.02
C ILE A 219 -12.74 -0.83 3.28
N GLY A 220 -13.41 -0.94 4.42
CA GLY A 220 -12.82 -1.48 5.64
C GLY A 220 -12.84 -3.01 5.63
N ILE A 221 -11.79 -3.62 6.18
CA ILE A 221 -11.60 -5.07 6.25
C ILE A 221 -11.35 -5.46 7.71
N ASP A 222 -12.09 -6.48 8.17
CA ASP A 222 -11.76 -7.21 9.39
C ASP A 222 -10.78 -8.34 9.03
N TYR A 223 -9.49 -8.12 9.27
CA TYR A 223 -8.45 -9.10 8.94
C TYR A 223 -8.56 -10.40 9.75
N ALA A 224 -9.25 -10.38 10.90
CA ALA A 224 -9.45 -11.59 11.69
C ALA A 224 -10.35 -12.60 10.98
N THR A 225 -11.39 -12.11 10.29
CA THR A 225 -12.46 -12.95 9.73
C THR A 225 -12.56 -12.88 8.21
N GLY A 226 -12.04 -11.81 7.61
CA GLY A 226 -12.23 -11.43 6.21
C GLY A 226 -13.54 -10.68 5.93
N ASP A 227 -14.36 -10.38 6.94
CA ASP A 227 -15.55 -9.55 6.77
C ASP A 227 -15.17 -8.13 6.31
N SER A 228 -16.08 -7.45 5.62
CA SER A 228 -15.80 -6.13 5.04
C SER A 228 -17.01 -5.20 5.06
N TRP A 229 -16.76 -3.89 5.07
CA TRP A 229 -17.79 -2.84 5.04
C TRP A 229 -17.35 -1.66 4.19
N VAL A 230 -18.32 -0.89 3.68
CA VAL A 230 -18.01 0.41 3.04
C VAL A 230 -17.50 1.35 4.11
N ASP A 231 -16.31 1.89 3.91
CA ASP A 231 -15.75 2.90 4.81
C ASP A 231 -16.35 4.25 4.43
N GLN A 232 -17.11 4.87 5.35
CA GLN A 232 -17.81 6.13 5.08
C GLN A 232 -16.87 7.34 5.23
N GLU A 233 -15.76 7.32 4.49
CA GLU A 233 -14.87 8.46 4.26
C GLU A 233 -14.38 8.47 2.79
N SER A 234 -15.29 8.35 1.83
CA SER A 234 -15.07 8.81 0.44
C SER A 234 -16.33 8.63 -0.40
N VAL A 235 -17.35 9.44 -0.16
CA VAL A 235 -18.35 9.74 -1.19
C VAL A 235 -18.42 11.26 -1.27
N VAL A 236 -17.53 11.82 -2.08
CA VAL A 236 -17.78 13.15 -2.64
C VAL A 236 -18.80 12.91 -3.75
N ASP A 237 -20.08 13.04 -3.41
CA ASP A 237 -21.15 13.07 -4.38
C ASP A 237 -20.93 14.26 -5.34
N GLY A 238 -20.89 13.96 -6.64
CA GLY A 238 -21.36 14.90 -7.67
C GLY A 238 -20.41 15.16 -8.84
N GLU A 239 -20.38 14.27 -9.83
CA GLU A 239 -20.36 14.73 -11.23
C GLU A 239 -21.81 14.90 -11.71
N PRO A 240 -22.20 16.03 -12.31
CA PRO A 240 -23.41 16.12 -13.12
C PRO A 240 -23.06 15.94 -14.60
N ASP A 241 -23.73 15.00 -15.26
CA ASP A 241 -23.73 14.86 -16.71
C ASP A 241 -24.85 15.69 -17.38
N VAL A 242 -24.53 16.18 -18.58
CA VAL A 242 -25.33 16.78 -19.66
C VAL A 242 -25.88 18.21 -19.53
N GLY A 243 -25.15 19.14 -20.16
CA GLY A 243 -25.59 19.90 -21.35
C GLY A 243 -26.75 20.91 -21.24
N GLY A 244 -26.45 22.19 -21.43
CA GLY A 244 -27.46 23.22 -21.73
C GLY A 244 -26.98 24.67 -21.54
N ASN A 245 -26.60 25.30 -22.64
CA ASN A 245 -26.11 26.68 -22.85
C ASN A 245 -26.90 27.82 -22.14
N ALA A 246 -26.19 28.80 -21.55
CA ALA A 246 -26.28 30.26 -21.83
C ALA A 246 -25.80 31.18 -20.68
N ASP A 247 -24.65 31.81 -20.93
CA ASP A 247 -24.32 33.25 -20.79
C ASP A 247 -24.34 34.03 -19.45
N THR A 248 -23.32 34.92 -19.37
CA THR A 248 -23.24 36.19 -18.63
C THR A 248 -22.52 36.23 -17.26
N SER A 249 -21.19 36.37 -17.37
CA SER A 249 -20.31 37.33 -16.67
C SER A 249 -20.61 37.79 -15.22
N SER A 250 -19.61 37.62 -14.35
CA SER A 250 -18.96 38.74 -13.62
C SER A 250 -17.66 38.30 -12.93
N ALA A 251 -16.66 39.16 -13.06
CA ALA A 251 -15.30 39.02 -12.56
C ALA A 251 -15.15 39.44 -11.08
N SER A 252 -14.20 38.83 -10.37
CA SER A 252 -13.11 39.48 -9.62
C SER A 252 -12.42 38.48 -8.70
N GLY A 253 -11.09 38.47 -8.74
CA GLY A 253 -10.25 37.52 -8.00
C GLY A 253 -9.99 37.89 -6.54
N VAL A 254 -9.17 37.06 -5.90
CA VAL A 254 -7.95 37.41 -5.13
C VAL A 254 -7.42 36.12 -4.47
N SER A 255 -6.11 35.95 -4.51
CA SER A 255 -5.31 34.90 -3.87
C SER A 255 -5.33 34.98 -2.33
N GLY A 256 -5.17 33.84 -1.66
CA GLY A 256 -4.90 33.79 -0.21
C GLY A 256 -4.32 32.44 0.22
N ASN A 257 -3.12 32.50 0.79
CA ASN A 257 -2.27 31.42 1.28
C ASN A 257 -2.59 31.09 2.77
N SER A 258 -2.09 29.94 3.25
CA SER A 258 -1.69 29.57 4.64
C SER A 258 -2.66 28.85 5.61
N SER A 259 -2.17 27.67 6.05
CA SER A 259 -1.94 27.27 7.46
C SER A 259 -3.04 26.54 8.26
N GLY A 260 -2.57 25.51 8.98
CA GLY A 260 -3.36 24.50 9.68
C GLY A 260 -4.24 25.02 10.81
N ALA A 261 -5.36 24.33 10.95
CA ALA A 261 -6.26 24.44 12.09
C ALA A 261 -6.52 23.01 12.60
N THR A 262 -5.99 22.70 13.79
CA THR A 262 -6.46 21.60 14.62
C THR A 262 -7.96 21.77 14.84
N GLU A 263 -8.78 20.91 14.24
CA GLU A 263 -10.23 20.95 14.45
C GLU A 263 -10.55 20.55 15.90
N GLN A 264 -10.86 21.56 16.72
CA GLN A 264 -11.35 21.36 18.08
C GLN A 264 -12.81 20.95 18.03
N THR A 265 -13.11 19.74 18.48
CA THR A 265 -14.44 19.14 18.48
C THR A 265 -14.92 18.93 19.93
N GLU A 266 -16.22 19.12 20.16
CA GLU A 266 -16.83 18.84 21.46
C GLU A 266 -17.11 17.34 21.65
N TYR A 267 -16.70 16.82 22.81
CA TYR A 267 -16.85 15.44 23.25
C TYR A 267 -17.38 15.36 24.68
N VAL A 268 -17.95 14.21 25.01
CA VAL A 268 -18.37 13.85 26.36
C VAL A 268 -17.67 12.56 26.78
N ILE A 269 -16.80 12.65 27.78
CA ILE A 269 -16.04 11.54 28.36
C ILE A 269 -16.85 10.90 29.49
N ASN A 270 -16.96 9.58 29.44
CA ASN A 270 -17.41 8.75 30.54
C ASN A 270 -16.20 8.30 31.38
N THR A 271 -15.96 9.02 32.47
CA THR A 271 -14.82 8.82 33.38
C THR A 271 -14.81 7.45 34.07
N ASN A 272 -15.94 6.73 34.09
CA ASN A 272 -16.02 5.38 34.66
C ASN A 272 -15.63 4.28 33.66
N THR A 273 -15.86 4.49 32.36
CA THR A 273 -15.55 3.48 31.33
C THR A 273 -14.33 3.84 30.51
N GLY A 274 -13.75 5.03 30.70
CA GLY A 274 -12.64 5.52 29.87
C GLY A 274 -13.03 5.77 28.43
N LYS A 275 -14.33 5.98 28.13
CA LYS A 275 -14.80 6.17 26.73
C LYS A 275 -15.25 7.60 26.49
N PHE A 276 -14.91 8.17 25.34
CA PHE A 276 -15.45 9.45 24.91
C PHE A 276 -16.53 9.29 23.84
N HIS A 277 -17.40 10.28 23.72
CA HIS A 277 -18.66 10.22 22.96
C HIS A 277 -18.92 11.56 22.28
N LYS A 278 -19.67 11.56 21.16
CA LYS A 278 -20.27 12.81 20.64
C LYS A 278 -21.36 13.29 21.61
N PRO A 279 -21.57 14.59 21.82
CA PRO A 279 -22.63 15.11 22.72
C PRO A 279 -24.03 14.55 22.41
N SER A 280 -24.31 14.26 21.13
CA SER A 280 -25.57 13.69 20.64
C SER A 280 -25.75 12.19 20.88
N CYS A 281 -24.74 11.48 21.40
CA CYS A 281 -24.77 10.02 21.56
C CYS A 281 -25.88 9.55 22.51
N ASN A 282 -26.64 8.52 22.10
CA ASN A 282 -27.70 7.93 22.93
C ASN A 282 -27.18 7.38 24.28
N SER A 283 -25.92 6.93 24.33
CA SER A 283 -25.29 6.48 25.56
C SER A 283 -25.05 7.63 26.54
N VAL A 284 -24.80 8.86 26.04
CA VAL A 284 -24.64 10.05 26.88
C VAL A 284 -25.91 10.34 27.67
N LYS A 285 -27.10 10.16 27.08
CA LYS A 285 -28.39 10.34 27.79
C LYS A 285 -28.58 9.36 28.95
N LYS A 286 -27.93 8.19 28.91
CA LYS A 286 -28.05 7.12 29.92
C LYS A 286 -26.94 7.16 30.99
N MET A 287 -25.90 7.98 30.80
CA MET A 287 -24.81 8.11 31.78
C MET A 287 -25.25 8.89 33.02
N LYS A 288 -24.72 8.48 34.18
CA LYS A 288 -24.88 9.22 35.44
C LYS A 288 -24.13 10.55 35.35
N THR A 289 -24.76 11.66 35.75
CA THR A 289 -24.18 13.01 35.67
C THR A 289 -22.79 13.08 36.31
N LYS A 290 -22.59 12.43 37.46
CA LYS A 290 -21.29 12.39 38.16
C LYS A 290 -20.14 11.71 37.39
N ASN A 291 -20.44 10.95 36.34
CA ASN A 291 -19.45 10.24 35.52
C ASN A 291 -19.19 10.94 34.17
N LYS A 292 -19.93 12.01 33.84
CA LYS A 292 -19.77 12.77 32.60
C LYS A 292 -18.76 13.89 32.78
N LYS A 293 -17.83 14.02 31.84
CA LYS A 293 -16.93 15.17 31.70
C LYS A 293 -17.00 15.68 30.27
N GLU A 294 -17.35 16.94 30.08
CA GLU A 294 -17.32 17.59 28.77
C GLU A 294 -15.88 17.96 28.41
N TYR A 295 -15.56 17.93 27.13
CA TYR A 295 -14.23 18.18 26.60
C TYR A 295 -14.34 18.83 25.23
N THR A 296 -13.52 19.84 24.95
CA THR A 296 -13.42 20.46 23.62
C THR A 296 -11.96 20.49 23.23
N GLY A 297 -11.62 19.75 22.17
CA GLY A 297 -10.23 19.55 21.75
C GLY A 297 -10.17 18.54 20.62
N SER A 298 -8.98 18.02 20.30
CA SER A 298 -8.87 17.02 19.23
C SER A 298 -9.22 15.62 19.73
N ARG A 299 -9.64 14.78 18.79
CA ARG A 299 -9.89 13.36 19.03
C ARG A 299 -8.61 12.63 19.43
N GLU A 300 -7.51 12.98 18.79
CA GLU A 300 -6.19 12.39 18.97
C GLU A 300 -5.65 12.68 20.36
N GLU A 301 -5.93 13.86 20.92
CA GLU A 301 -5.57 14.21 22.29
C GLU A 301 -6.27 13.28 23.29
N LEU A 302 -7.58 13.03 23.12
CA LEU A 302 -8.31 12.08 23.96
C LEU A 302 -7.79 10.65 23.84
N ILE A 303 -7.41 10.21 22.64
CA ILE A 303 -6.81 8.88 22.44
C ILE A 303 -5.42 8.81 23.10
N SER A 304 -4.61 9.87 22.98
CA SER A 304 -3.29 9.95 23.63
C SER A 304 -3.37 9.99 25.16
N GLU A 305 -4.45 10.56 25.71
CA GLU A 305 -4.76 10.54 27.14
C GLU A 305 -5.33 9.18 27.60
N GLY A 306 -5.48 8.21 26.68
CA GLY A 306 -5.90 6.83 26.98
C GLY A 306 -7.41 6.61 26.97
N TYR A 307 -8.19 7.54 26.42
CA TYR A 307 -9.64 7.37 26.26
C TYR A 307 -9.99 6.68 24.95
N GLU A 308 -10.93 5.75 24.99
CA GLU A 308 -11.40 5.01 23.82
C GLU A 308 -12.64 5.66 23.19
N PRO A 309 -12.74 5.73 21.85
CA PRO A 309 -13.95 6.23 21.21
C PRO A 309 -15.14 5.29 21.45
N CYS A 310 -16.32 5.84 21.72
CA CYS A 310 -17.53 5.05 21.85
C CYS A 310 -17.94 4.43 20.50
N GLY A 311 -17.91 3.10 20.42
CA GLY A 311 -18.30 2.38 19.20
C GLY A 311 -19.73 2.63 18.69
N SER A 312 -20.63 3.15 19.53
CA SER A 312 -22.02 3.45 19.11
C SER A 312 -22.18 4.79 18.39
N CYS A 313 -21.48 5.84 18.82
CA CYS A 313 -21.57 7.17 18.17
C CYS A 313 -20.34 7.53 17.33
N ARG A 314 -19.29 6.72 17.40
CA ARG A 314 -18.04 6.85 16.63
C ARG A 314 -17.54 8.30 16.60
N PRO A 315 -17.20 8.84 17.79
CA PRO A 315 -16.69 10.21 17.97
C PRO A 315 -15.31 10.41 17.35
#